data_AF-A0A382Z4T7-F1
#
_entry.id   AF-A0A382Z4T7-F1
#
_cell.length_a   1.000
_cell.length_b   1.000
_cell.length_c   1.000
_cell.angle_alpha   90.00
_cell.angle_beta   90.00
_cell.angle_gamma   90.00
#
_symmetry.space_group_name_H-M   'P 1'
#
loop_
_entity.id
_entity.type
_entity.pdbx_description
1 polymer ?
#
loop_
_entity_poly.entity_id
_entity_poly.type
_entity_poly.pdbx_seq_one_letter_code
_entity_poly.pdbx_strand_id
1 'polypeptide(L)' 'MKLNTINNKIHDPKIRPGRGIGSGKGKTSGRGHKGQKSRSGVAIKSFEGGQMPLYR' A
#
# COMPACT_ATOMS: atom_id res chain seq x y z
N MET A 1 1.85 27.92 28.46
CA MET A 1 1.63 26.49 28.10
C MET A 1 2.96 25.78 28.20
N LYS A 2 3.04 24.64 28.91
CA LYS A 2 4.30 23.92 29.16
C LYS A 2 4.49 22.88 28.06
N LEU A 3 5.68 22.80 27.47
CA LEU A 3 5.96 21.91 26.32
C LEU A 3 5.76 20.43 26.65
N ASN A 4 5.85 20.05 27.93
CA ASN A 4 5.75 18.67 28.41
C ASN A 4 4.31 18.21 28.69
N THR A 5 3.29 19.03 28.44
CA THR A 5 1.89 18.69 28.72
C THR A 5 1.02 18.67 27.45
N ILE A 6 1.63 18.66 26.26
CA ILE A 6 0.92 18.66 24.99
C ILE A 6 0.57 17.22 24.60
N ASN A 7 -0.70 16.84 24.71
CA ASN A 7 -1.21 15.51 24.38
C ASN A 7 -2.03 15.51 23.08
N ASN A 8 -1.46 16.00 21.97
CA ASN A 8 -2.10 16.02 20.65
C ASN A 8 -1.87 14.71 19.88
N LYS A 9 -2.35 13.57 20.41
CA LYS A 9 -2.10 12.25 19.82
C LYS A 9 -3.35 11.69 19.15
N ILE A 10 -3.49 11.92 17.85
CA ILE A 10 -4.28 11.05 16.98
C ILE A 10 -3.33 9.94 16.52
N HIS A 11 -3.47 8.74 17.08
CA HIS A 11 -2.58 7.60 16.81
C HIS A 11 -3.31 6.50 16.04
N ASP A 12 -3.40 6.65 14.73
CA ASP A 12 -3.69 5.51 13.85
C ASP A 12 -2.37 4.82 13.49
N PRO A 13 -2.12 3.59 13.97
CA PRO A 13 -0.88 2.89 13.68
C PRO A 13 -0.80 2.55 12.18
N LYS A 14 0.26 3.03 11.51
CA LYS A 14 0.51 2.69 10.10
C LYS A 14 0.87 1.21 9.96
N ILE A 15 0.25 0.56 8.98
CA ILE A 15 0.57 -0.84 8.64
C ILE A 15 1.99 -0.93 8.09
N ARG A 16 2.78 -1.87 8.63
CA ARG A 16 4.15 -2.17 8.20
C ARG A 16 4.17 -3.51 7.44
N PRO A 17 4.07 -3.51 6.10
CA PRO A 17 4.03 -4.75 5.32
C PRO A 17 5.37 -5.49 5.37
N GLY A 18 5.34 -6.82 5.23
CA GLY A 18 6.53 -7.66 5.20
C GLY A 18 7.23 -7.79 6.54
N ARG A 19 6.50 -7.85 7.65
CA ARG A 19 7.05 -7.98 9.02
C ARG A 19 6.54 -9.24 9.72
N GLY A 20 6.74 -10.39 9.07
CA GLY A 20 6.38 -11.70 9.60
C GLY A 20 4.89 -12.06 9.45
N ILE A 21 4.55 -13.32 9.74
CA ILE A 21 3.19 -13.87 9.55
C ILE A 21 2.18 -13.22 10.50
N GLY A 22 2.56 -12.97 11.77
CA GLY A 22 1.71 -12.33 12.78
C GLY A 22 1.29 -10.90 12.43
N SER A 23 1.95 -10.25 11.46
CA SER A 23 1.54 -8.92 10.97
C SER A 23 0.36 -8.94 10.00
N GLY A 24 -0.13 -10.12 9.58
CA GLY A 24 -1.21 -10.27 8.58
C GLY A 24 -0.82 -9.89 7.14
N LYS A 25 0.27 -9.14 6.94
CA LYS A 25 0.82 -8.76 5.63
C LYS A 25 2.27 -9.22 5.47
N GLY A 26 2.59 -10.42 5.96
CA GLY A 26 3.95 -10.99 5.93
C GLY A 26 4.41 -11.38 4.52
N LYS A 27 3.99 -12.56 4.05
CA LYS A 27 4.54 -13.21 2.85
C LYS A 27 4.48 -12.34 1.59
N THR A 28 3.28 -12.00 1.15
CA THR A 28 3.06 -11.26 -0.12
C THR A 28 2.89 -9.76 0.09
N SER A 29 3.03 -9.27 1.32
CA SER A 29 2.75 -7.87 1.66
C SER A 29 1.36 -7.38 1.20
N GLY A 30 0.39 -8.30 1.05
CA GLY A 30 -0.96 -8.01 0.54
C GLY A 30 -1.07 -7.91 -0.99
N ARG A 31 -0.02 -8.24 -1.75
CA ARG A 31 0.01 -8.12 -3.22
C ARG A 31 -0.40 -9.38 -3.99
N GLY A 32 -0.69 -10.48 -3.30
CA GLY A 32 -0.94 -11.79 -3.94
C GLY A 32 0.35 -12.49 -4.41
N HIS A 33 0.21 -13.61 -5.14
CA HIS A 33 1.35 -14.48 -5.49
C HIS A 33 2.00 -14.19 -6.84
N LYS A 34 1.23 -13.77 -7.85
CA LYS A 34 1.67 -13.56 -9.24
C LYS A 34 0.91 -12.38 -9.85
N GLY A 35 1.10 -12.16 -11.14
CA GLY A 35 0.44 -11.10 -11.91
C GLY A 35 1.31 -9.85 -12.04
N GLN A 36 1.02 -9.03 -13.05
CA GLN A 36 1.82 -7.84 -13.35
C GLN A 36 1.89 -6.90 -12.14
N LYS A 37 0.77 -6.68 -11.43
CA LYS A 37 0.67 -5.78 -10.26
C LYS A 37 1.45 -6.27 -9.03
N SER A 38 1.83 -7.54 -8.97
CA SER A 38 2.64 -8.06 -7.86
C SER A 38 4.14 -7.84 -8.05
N ARG A 39 4.57 -7.45 -9.26
CA ARG A 39 5.98 -7.19 -9.62
C ARG A 39 6.35 -5.74 -9.33
N SER A 40 7.64 -5.50 -9.09
CA SER A 40 8.17 -4.15 -8.90
C SER A 40 8.07 -3.33 -10.19
N GLY A 41 7.84 -2.02 -10.06
CA GLY A 41 7.86 -1.08 -11.20
C GLY A 41 6.63 -1.09 -12.11
N VAL A 42 5.63 -1.96 -11.87
CA VAL A 42 4.43 -2.03 -12.70
C VAL A 42 3.37 -1.05 -12.20
N ALA A 43 2.99 -0.10 -13.06
CA ALA A 43 1.81 0.74 -12.90
C ALA A 43 1.00 0.73 -14.21
N ILE A 44 -0.17 0.08 -14.19
CA ILE A 44 -1.11 0.09 -15.33
C ILE A 44 -1.88 1.41 -15.23
N LYS A 45 -1.43 2.44 -15.94
CA LYS A 45 -1.95 3.83 -15.80
C LYS A 45 -3.19 4.12 -16.64
N SER A 46 -3.19 3.71 -17.91
CA SER A 46 -4.24 4.08 -18.88
C SER A 46 -4.59 2.94 -19.83
N PHE A 47 -4.04 1.74 -19.59
CA PHE A 47 -4.26 0.59 -20.46
C PHE A 47 -5.45 -0.21 -19.94
N GLU A 48 -6.51 -0.26 -20.74
CA GLU A 48 -7.77 -0.96 -20.42
C GLU A 48 -7.76 -2.44 -20.85
N GLY A 49 -6.58 -3.03 -21.07
CA GLY A 49 -6.48 -4.44 -21.46
C GLY A 49 -6.62 -4.72 -22.96
N GLY A 50 -6.68 -3.67 -23.79
CA GLY A 50 -6.75 -3.77 -25.26
C GLY A 50 -7.77 -2.82 -25.89
N GLN A 51 -8.66 -2.24 -25.10
CA GLN A 51 -9.61 -1.21 -25.53
C GLN A 51 -8.91 0.14 -25.76
N MET A 52 -9.39 0.89 -26.76
CA MET A 52 -8.97 2.28 -26.97
C MET A 52 -9.46 3.13 -25.80
N PRO A 53 -8.57 3.82 -25.06
CA PRO A 53 -8.96 4.62 -23.91
C PRO A 53 -9.94 5.74 -24.27
N LEU A 54 -10.89 6.00 -23.38
CA LEU A 54 -11.91 7.03 -23.58
C LEU A 54 -11.32 8.47 -23.60
N TYR A 55 -10.19 8.67 -22.93
CA TYR A 55 -9.47 9.95 -22.91
C TYR A 55 -8.19 9.85 -23.74
N ARG A 56 -7.89 10.90 -24.52
CA ARG A 56 -6.65 11.08 -25.27
C ARG A 56 -5.91 12.31 -24.75
#